data_AF-A0A2I0KS54-F1
#
_entry.id   AF-A0A2I0KS54-F1
#
_cell.length_a   1.000
_cell.length_b   1.000
_cell.length_c   1.000
_cell.angle_alpha   90.00
_cell.angle_beta   90.00
_cell.angle_gamma   90.00
#
_symmetry.space_group_name_H-M   'P 1'
#
loop_
_entity.id
_entity.type
_entity.pdbx_description
1 polymer ?
#
loop_
_entity_poly.entity_id
_entity_poly.type
_entity_poly.pdbx_seq_one_letter_code
_entity_poly.pdbx_strand_id
1 'polypeptide(L)'
;MDHLLNCAQKLFEASDAQPATSSPKSNEDRSRKTRSRGKKDRRAAADVSTNNEGGALHASERSSCLMAKEVMMLTTILKFIVDTFTLGVGCCDSKRCLDFTAAFIQHILAFGQKFSVISRLEENALKETILCLKSTFTFALKLLNLVLKDPNETLKPLLEVFNLANCLLNLITYIELQFGSGYASSLLTALKPWLPDLIVALGSGYLLRETQQDASVSLFEHIKLKFPSWFSVLAEIVLEEIRETSSEAEEVGTSESEKHSVLQKFISMAVKMVAENRSLTDAIGAVLLDGSAIGLERNDCGLVLGLIRFVCVKLVREEDRHWGTFDMMLASLCRIFPQIEKRLEEGSSQGGQEKLRAALALLEPVWTYHLYESGRLSEMEEE
;
A
#
# COMPACT_ATOMS: atom_id res chain seq x y z
N MET A 1 24.35 -11.67 -7.23
CA MET A 1 23.16 -10.96 -6.73
C MET A 1 22.20 -11.90 -6.02
N ASP A 2 21.94 -13.10 -6.54
CA ASP A 2 21.00 -14.07 -5.94
C ASP A 2 21.26 -14.39 -4.47
N HIS A 3 22.52 -14.58 -4.10
CA HIS A 3 22.88 -14.82 -2.70
C HIS A 3 22.50 -13.63 -1.79
N LEU A 4 22.67 -12.40 -2.27
CA LEU A 4 22.32 -11.19 -1.53
C LEU A 4 20.80 -11.10 -1.31
N LEU A 5 20.01 -11.33 -2.37
CA LEU A 5 18.55 -11.33 -2.29
C LEU A 5 18.04 -12.44 -1.37
N ASN A 6 18.61 -13.64 -1.45
CA ASN A 6 18.24 -14.76 -0.59
C ASN A 6 18.58 -14.50 0.89
N CYS A 7 19.72 -13.84 1.16
CA CYS A 7 20.09 -13.44 2.51
C CYS A 7 19.12 -12.40 3.08
N ALA A 8 18.71 -11.41 2.26
CA ALA A 8 17.74 -10.42 2.69
C ALA A 8 16.32 -10.99 2.88
N GLN A 9 15.91 -11.95 2.05
CA GLN A 9 14.63 -12.64 2.24
C GLN A 9 14.57 -13.36 3.59
N LYS A 10 15.65 -14.06 3.97
CA LYS A 10 15.75 -14.72 5.29
C LYS A 10 15.68 -13.72 6.45
N LEU A 11 16.17 -12.50 6.25
CA LEU A 11 16.07 -11.43 7.25
C LEU A 11 14.60 -11.02 7.47
N PHE A 12 13.83 -10.87 6.39
CA PHE A 12 12.40 -10.58 6.49
C PHE A 12 11.63 -11.70 7.20
N GLU A 13 11.89 -12.96 6.83
CA GLU A 13 11.24 -14.13 7.45
C GLU A 13 11.56 -14.26 8.95
N ALA A 14 12.80 -13.95 9.36
CA ALA A 14 13.22 -13.98 10.76
C ALA A 14 12.56 -12.88 11.61
N SER A 15 12.17 -11.76 11.01
CA SER A 15 11.48 -10.66 11.69
C SER A 15 9.98 -10.93 11.90
N ASP A 16 9.37 -11.73 11.03
CA ASP A 16 7.95 -12.11 11.14
C ASP A 16 7.72 -13.31 12.06
N ALA A 17 8.73 -14.16 12.27
CA ALA A 17 8.71 -15.19 13.29
C ALA A 17 8.76 -14.55 14.70
N GLN A 18 7.62 -14.39 15.37
CA GLN A 18 7.62 -14.08 16.80
C GLN A 18 8.44 -15.14 17.56
N PRO A 19 9.18 -14.75 18.61
CA PRO A 19 9.69 -15.74 19.55
C PRO A 19 8.47 -16.41 20.19
N ALA A 20 8.23 -17.67 19.82
CA ALA A 20 7.23 -18.49 20.47
C ALA A 20 7.43 -18.34 21.98
N THR A 21 6.41 -17.80 22.65
CA THR A 21 6.30 -17.77 24.08
C THR A 21 6.59 -19.17 24.58
N SER A 22 7.63 -19.27 25.41
CA SER A 22 8.09 -20.51 26.00
C SER A 22 6.94 -21.20 26.72
N SER A 23 6.38 -22.24 26.11
CA SER A 23 5.52 -23.18 26.83
C SER A 23 6.42 -24.14 27.62
N PRO A 24 6.09 -24.41 28.90
CA PRO A 24 6.94 -25.19 29.77
C PRO A 24 6.76 -26.67 29.43
N LYS A 25 7.76 -27.28 28.78
CA LYS A 25 7.81 -28.74 28.66
C LYS A 25 8.41 -29.33 29.93
N SER A 26 7.48 -29.76 30.78
CA SER A 26 7.52 -30.90 31.71
C SER A 26 8.87 -31.61 31.91
N ASN A 27 9.29 -31.64 33.17
CA ASN A 27 10.27 -32.57 33.72
C ASN A 27 9.96 -34.01 33.31
N GLU A 28 10.96 -34.70 32.74
CA GLU A 28 11.19 -36.11 33.04
C GLU A 28 12.70 -36.37 33.10
N ASP A 29 13.12 -36.68 34.32
CA ASP A 29 14.45 -37.13 34.71
C ASP A 29 14.80 -38.48 34.08
N ARG A 30 16.04 -38.64 33.57
CA ARG A 30 16.87 -39.86 33.77
C ARG A 30 18.32 -39.69 33.29
N SER A 31 19.14 -39.19 34.20
CA SER A 31 20.43 -39.71 34.68
C SER A 31 21.58 -40.19 33.75
N ARG A 32 22.79 -39.71 34.13
CA ARG A 32 24.18 -40.24 33.95
C ARG A 32 24.88 -39.92 32.61
N LYS A 33 26.13 -39.43 32.55
CA LYS A 33 27.25 -39.36 33.51
C LYS A 33 28.34 -38.38 33.00
N THR A 34 28.77 -37.47 33.89
CA THR A 34 30.16 -37.00 34.14
C THR A 34 31.14 -36.66 32.99
N ARG A 35 31.63 -35.40 32.95
CA ARG A 35 33.01 -35.06 33.37
C ARG A 35 33.22 -33.54 33.52
N SER A 36 34.05 -33.24 34.51
CA SER A 36 34.28 -31.97 35.21
C SER A 36 35.46 -31.13 34.70
N ARG A 37 35.37 -29.80 34.87
CA ARG A 37 36.43 -28.83 35.24
C ARG A 37 35.76 -27.43 35.12
N GLY A 38 35.58 -26.57 36.12
CA GLY A 38 36.26 -26.35 37.39
C GLY A 38 37.01 -25.00 37.35
N LYS A 39 36.35 -23.90 37.76
CA LYS A 39 36.91 -22.62 38.29
C LYS A 39 35.71 -21.74 38.70
N LYS A 40 35.21 -21.88 39.94
CA LYS A 40 35.57 -21.19 41.20
C LYS A 40 34.99 -19.77 41.28
N ASP A 41 33.98 -19.68 42.15
CA ASP A 41 33.26 -18.51 42.64
C ASP A 41 34.13 -17.35 43.12
N ARG A 42 33.60 -16.13 42.94
CA ARG A 42 33.54 -15.12 44.00
C ARG A 42 32.24 -14.33 43.89
N ARG A 43 31.28 -14.67 44.74
CA ARG A 43 30.16 -13.80 45.13
C ARG A 43 30.72 -12.67 46.00
N ALA A 44 30.36 -11.44 45.68
CA ALA A 44 30.15 -10.39 46.66
C ALA A 44 28.75 -9.83 46.38
N ALA A 45 27.83 -10.12 47.29
CA ALA A 45 26.53 -9.49 47.34
C ALA A 45 26.70 -8.08 47.88
N ALA A 46 26.16 -7.10 47.16
CA ALA A 46 25.74 -5.84 47.73
C ALA A 46 24.37 -5.55 47.13
N ASP A 47 23.35 -5.65 47.98
CA ASP A 47 21.99 -5.20 47.74
C ASP A 47 22.00 -3.76 47.25
N VAL A 48 21.56 -3.53 46.01
CA VAL A 48 20.97 -2.26 45.61
C VAL A 48 19.73 -2.59 44.78
N SER A 49 18.60 -2.13 45.30
CA SER A 49 17.26 -2.17 44.72
C SER A 49 17.26 -1.99 43.20
N THR A 50 16.78 -3.01 42.50
CA THR A 50 16.37 -2.90 41.10
C THR A 50 15.19 -1.93 40.99
N ASN A 51 15.47 -0.67 40.66
CA ASN A 51 14.48 0.21 40.04
C ASN A 51 14.27 -0.29 38.61
N ASN A 52 13.15 -0.97 38.39
CA ASN A 52 12.81 -1.66 37.14
C ASN A 52 12.23 -0.71 36.07
N GLU A 53 12.66 0.55 36.06
CA GLU A 53 12.22 1.56 35.06
C GLU A 53 13.26 1.79 33.95
N GLY A 54 14.53 1.38 34.15
CA GLY A 54 15.60 1.57 33.15
C GLY A 54 15.73 0.45 32.09
N GLY A 55 15.17 -0.74 32.34
CA GLY A 55 15.30 -1.89 31.43
C GLY A 55 14.49 -1.77 30.14
N ALA A 56 13.32 -1.13 30.21
CA ALA A 56 12.43 -0.93 29.06
C ALA A 56 12.94 0.18 28.12
N LEU A 57 13.49 1.26 28.67
CA LEU A 57 14.08 2.36 27.91
C LEU A 57 15.30 1.90 27.10
N HIS A 58 16.22 1.15 27.72
CA HIS A 58 17.39 0.60 27.03
C HIS A 58 17.05 -0.48 25.99
N ALA A 59 15.98 -1.25 26.17
CA ALA A 59 15.52 -2.21 25.17
C ALA A 59 14.88 -1.51 23.96
N SER A 60 14.13 -0.42 24.20
CA SER A 60 13.53 0.41 23.15
C SER A 60 14.60 1.09 22.31
N GLU A 61 15.55 1.80 22.92
CA GLU A 61 16.65 2.51 22.22
C GLU A 61 17.50 1.57 21.36
N ARG A 62 17.80 0.37 21.88
CA ARG A 62 18.56 -0.66 21.16
C ARG A 62 17.80 -1.18 19.94
N SER A 63 16.47 -1.32 20.06
CA SER A 63 15.60 -1.75 18.97
C SER A 63 15.48 -0.67 17.88
N SER A 64 15.41 0.61 18.26
CA SER A 64 15.41 1.74 17.31
C SER A 64 16.71 1.82 16.50
N CYS A 65 17.87 1.67 17.15
CA CYS A 65 19.18 1.70 16.50
C CYS A 65 19.38 0.52 15.52
N LEU A 66 18.86 -0.66 15.85
CA LEU A 66 18.92 -1.82 14.96
C LEU A 66 18.11 -1.60 13.68
N MET A 67 16.91 -1.01 13.80
CA MET A 67 16.09 -0.69 12.63
C MET A 67 16.76 0.33 11.71
N ALA A 68 17.31 1.42 12.26
CA ALA A 68 18.01 2.41 11.44
C ALA A 68 19.16 1.78 10.63
N LYS A 69 19.93 0.88 11.26
CA LYS A 69 21.01 0.12 10.60
C LYS A 69 20.49 -0.84 9.53
N GLU A 70 19.40 -1.52 9.81
CA GLU A 70 18.76 -2.43 8.86
C GLU A 70 18.22 -1.67 7.64
N VAL A 71 17.51 -0.56 7.84
CA VAL A 71 17.05 0.32 6.76
C VAL A 71 18.24 0.84 5.95
N MET A 72 19.33 1.29 6.59
CA MET A 72 20.55 1.73 5.90
C MET A 72 21.16 0.61 5.03
N MET A 73 21.27 -0.59 5.58
CA MET A 73 21.81 -1.75 4.87
C MET A 73 20.93 -2.12 3.66
N LEU A 74 19.63 -2.25 3.86
CA LEU A 74 18.68 -2.60 2.79
C LEU A 74 18.59 -1.51 1.71
N THR A 75 18.68 -0.23 2.10
CA THR A 75 18.80 0.90 1.17
C THR A 75 20.06 0.78 0.31
N THR A 76 21.19 0.38 0.92
CA THR A 76 22.46 0.20 0.22
C THR A 76 22.41 -0.98 -0.75
N ILE A 77 21.75 -2.07 -0.36
CA ILE A 77 21.49 -3.22 -1.23
C ILE A 77 20.62 -2.80 -2.43
N LEU A 78 19.53 -2.06 -2.19
CA LEU A 78 18.66 -1.56 -3.25
C LEU A 78 19.40 -0.63 -4.21
N LYS A 79 20.22 0.29 -3.68
CA LYS A 79 21.09 1.13 -4.49
C LYS A 79 22.00 0.30 -5.39
N PHE A 80 22.68 -0.70 -4.82
CA PHE A 80 23.56 -1.59 -5.58
C PHE A 80 22.80 -2.30 -6.71
N ILE A 81 21.59 -2.83 -6.44
CA ILE A 81 20.73 -3.44 -7.45
C ILE A 81 20.45 -2.44 -8.59
N VAL A 82 19.98 -1.23 -8.27
CA VAL A 82 19.66 -0.20 -9.28
C VAL A 82 20.89 0.21 -10.09
N ASP A 83 22.05 0.38 -9.44
CA ASP A 83 23.30 0.72 -10.12
C ASP A 83 23.70 -0.39 -11.11
N THR A 84 23.57 -1.67 -10.72
CA THR A 84 23.85 -2.79 -11.63
C THR A 84 22.87 -2.91 -12.80
N PHE A 85 21.58 -2.63 -12.59
CA PHE A 85 20.59 -2.56 -13.67
C PHE A 85 20.91 -1.42 -14.64
N THR A 86 21.24 -0.24 -14.10
CA THR A 86 21.57 0.95 -14.89
C THR A 86 22.80 0.72 -15.77
N LEU A 87 23.79 -0.03 -15.27
CA LEU A 87 25.01 -0.37 -16.01
C LEU A 87 24.82 -1.52 -17.02
N GLY A 88 23.69 -2.23 -17.00
CA GLY A 88 23.47 -3.42 -17.82
C GLY A 88 24.40 -4.59 -17.48
N VAL A 89 25.08 -4.54 -16.34
CA VAL A 89 26.10 -5.52 -15.92
C VAL A 89 25.47 -6.68 -15.13
N GLY A 90 24.23 -6.51 -14.65
CA GLY A 90 23.50 -7.56 -13.93
C GLY A 90 22.40 -8.20 -14.78
N CYS A 91 22.57 -9.48 -15.14
CA CYS A 91 21.47 -10.34 -15.60
C CYS A 91 20.62 -10.75 -14.38
N CYS A 92 19.91 -9.80 -13.80
CA CYS A 92 19.13 -10.02 -12.60
C CYS A 92 17.65 -10.02 -12.98
N ASP A 93 16.95 -11.04 -12.50
CA ASP A 93 15.53 -11.21 -12.71
C ASP A 93 14.80 -9.98 -12.14
N SER A 94 14.27 -9.13 -13.02
CA SER A 94 13.60 -7.88 -12.66
C SER A 94 12.45 -8.12 -11.68
N LYS A 95 11.76 -9.26 -11.81
CA LYS A 95 10.76 -9.73 -10.86
C LYS A 95 11.31 -9.84 -9.44
N ARG A 96 12.40 -10.57 -9.25
CA ARG A 96 13.01 -10.77 -7.91
C ARG A 96 13.51 -9.46 -7.29
N CYS A 97 14.00 -8.54 -8.11
CA CYS A 97 14.42 -7.22 -7.63
C CYS A 97 13.23 -6.37 -7.18
N LEU A 98 12.12 -6.40 -7.93
CA LEU A 98 10.88 -5.74 -7.55
C LEU A 98 10.28 -6.36 -6.28
N ASP A 99 10.22 -7.69 -6.20
CA ASP A 99 9.74 -8.43 -5.03
C ASP A 99 10.56 -8.12 -3.78
N PHE A 100 11.90 -8.11 -3.90
CA PHE A 100 12.78 -7.68 -2.81
C PHE A 100 12.48 -6.26 -2.36
N THR A 101 12.29 -5.33 -3.30
CA THR A 101 12.02 -3.92 -3.00
C THR A 101 10.66 -3.75 -2.31
N ALA A 102 9.64 -4.45 -2.81
CA ALA A 102 8.32 -4.46 -2.20
C ALA A 102 8.36 -5.06 -0.78
N ALA A 103 9.04 -6.20 -0.60
CA ALA A 103 9.22 -6.84 0.70
C ALA A 103 9.97 -5.93 1.69
N PHE A 104 11.01 -5.21 1.23
CA PHE A 104 11.71 -4.23 2.06
C PHE A 104 10.78 -3.11 2.53
N ILE A 105 9.99 -2.51 1.63
CA ILE A 105 9.05 -1.45 2.01
C ILE A 105 7.97 -2.01 2.96
N GLN A 106 7.43 -3.19 2.68
CA GLN A 106 6.45 -3.84 3.55
C GLN A 106 7.03 -4.14 4.94
N HIS A 107 8.29 -4.57 5.01
CA HIS A 107 9.00 -4.77 6.26
C HIS A 107 9.12 -3.46 7.06
N ILE A 108 9.46 -2.34 6.42
CA ILE A 108 9.47 -1.01 7.06
C ILE A 108 8.08 -0.67 7.62
N LEU A 109 7.02 -0.87 6.83
CA LEU A 109 5.64 -0.57 7.24
C LEU A 109 5.21 -1.43 8.43
N ALA A 110 5.45 -2.75 8.37
CA ALA A 110 5.12 -3.69 9.44
C ALA A 110 5.90 -3.40 10.72
N PHE A 111 7.19 -3.09 10.61
CA PHE A 111 8.02 -2.71 11.74
C PHE A 111 7.52 -1.42 12.39
N GLY A 112 7.22 -0.42 11.56
CA GLY A 112 6.70 0.86 11.98
C GLY A 112 5.38 0.76 12.75
N GLN A 113 4.49 -0.14 12.34
CA GLN A 113 3.22 -0.41 13.03
C GLN A 113 3.42 -1.20 14.33
N LYS A 114 4.28 -2.23 14.34
CA LYS A 114 4.47 -3.12 15.50
C LYS A 114 5.07 -2.40 16.71
N PHE A 115 5.89 -1.36 16.49
CA PHE A 115 6.75 -0.88 17.56
C PHE A 115 6.48 0.54 18.07
N SER A 116 5.75 1.43 17.38
CA SER A 116 5.72 2.88 17.73
C SER A 116 7.13 3.49 17.97
N VAL A 117 8.18 2.79 17.50
CA VAL A 117 9.58 3.00 17.89
C VAL A 117 10.22 4.06 17.01
N ILE A 118 9.77 4.21 15.77
CA ILE A 118 10.34 5.21 14.85
C ILE A 118 10.04 6.62 15.37
N SER A 119 8.87 6.87 15.95
CA SER A 119 8.57 8.15 16.61
C SER A 119 9.28 8.33 17.95
N ARG A 120 9.87 7.27 18.51
CA ARG A 120 10.73 7.26 19.70
C ARG A 120 12.23 7.21 19.37
N LEU A 121 12.61 7.29 18.10
CA LEU A 121 14.01 7.45 17.71
C LEU A 121 14.53 8.77 18.27
N GLU A 122 15.81 8.77 18.67
CA GLU A 122 16.54 10.03 18.84
C GLU A 122 16.41 10.86 17.56
N GLU A 123 16.24 12.17 17.69
CA GLU A 123 15.97 13.07 16.56
C GLU A 123 16.98 12.91 15.41
N ASN A 124 18.26 12.69 15.74
CA ASN A 124 19.31 12.45 14.75
C ASN A 124 19.10 11.11 14.01
N ALA A 125 18.84 10.03 14.75
CA ALA A 125 18.59 8.72 14.17
C ALA A 125 17.30 8.69 13.34
N LEU A 126 16.27 9.46 13.74
CA LEU A 126 15.06 9.66 12.95
C LEU A 126 15.38 10.35 11.63
N LYS A 127 16.12 11.48 11.66
CA LYS A 127 16.52 12.21 10.44
C LYS A 127 17.32 11.33 9.49
N GLU A 128 18.28 10.55 10.00
CA GLU A 128 19.05 9.59 9.22
C GLU A 128 18.15 8.50 8.61
N THR A 129 17.21 7.96 9.39
CA THR A 129 16.26 6.95 8.91
C THR A 129 15.37 7.52 7.80
N ILE A 130 14.81 8.72 7.98
CA ILE A 130 14.00 9.38 6.95
C ILE A 130 14.82 9.66 5.69
N LEU A 131 16.08 10.08 5.82
CA LEU A 131 16.97 10.27 4.68
C LEU A 131 17.22 8.95 3.91
N CYS A 132 17.37 7.84 4.64
CA CYS A 132 17.48 6.52 4.04
C CYS A 132 16.17 6.10 3.35
N LEU A 133 15.02 6.38 3.94
CA LEU A 133 13.71 6.11 3.34
C LEU A 133 13.48 6.92 2.07
N LYS A 134 13.87 8.20 2.06
CA LYS A 134 13.85 9.03 0.84
C LYS A 134 14.77 8.45 -0.25
N SER A 135 15.94 7.95 0.14
CA SER A 135 16.87 7.29 -0.79
C SER A 135 16.29 5.99 -1.34
N THR A 136 15.73 5.14 -0.47
CA THR A 136 15.01 3.91 -0.82
C THR A 136 13.89 4.20 -1.81
N PHE A 137 13.07 5.21 -1.52
CA PHE A 137 11.97 5.64 -2.39
C PHE A 137 12.48 6.07 -3.77
N THR A 138 13.58 6.83 -3.81
CA THR A 138 14.22 7.24 -5.07
C THR A 138 14.73 6.05 -5.87
N PHE A 139 15.41 5.09 -5.22
CA PHE A 139 15.93 3.90 -5.89
C PHE A 139 14.82 2.96 -6.35
N ALA A 140 13.74 2.82 -5.57
CA ALA A 140 12.57 2.04 -5.98
C ALA A 140 11.89 2.64 -7.22
N LEU A 141 11.74 3.97 -7.29
CA LEU A 141 11.23 4.65 -8.48
C LEU A 141 12.13 4.50 -9.70
N LYS A 142 13.45 4.57 -9.50
CA LYS A 142 14.42 4.29 -10.57
C LYS A 142 14.31 2.85 -11.07
N LEU A 143 14.16 1.88 -10.16
CA LEU A 143 13.95 0.48 -10.52
C LEU A 143 12.67 0.31 -11.34
N LEU A 144 11.56 0.92 -10.90
CA LEU A 144 10.30 0.93 -11.66
C LEU A 144 10.50 1.49 -13.07
N ASN A 145 11.15 2.66 -13.19
CA ASN A 145 11.41 3.27 -14.49
C ASN A 145 12.27 2.37 -15.39
N LEU A 146 13.32 1.75 -14.85
CA LEU A 146 14.19 0.83 -15.60
C LEU A 146 13.43 -0.38 -16.12
N VAL A 147 12.57 -0.98 -15.29
CA VAL A 147 11.77 -2.15 -15.70
C VAL A 147 10.68 -1.76 -16.71
N LEU A 148 10.01 -0.63 -16.52
CA LEU A 148 8.98 -0.14 -17.45
C LEU A 148 9.56 0.20 -18.83
N LYS A 149 10.80 0.72 -18.88
CA LYS A 149 11.50 1.06 -20.12
C LYS A 149 12.20 -0.11 -20.81
N ASP A 150 12.23 -1.29 -20.21
CA ASP A 150 12.84 -2.47 -20.83
C ASP A 150 12.15 -2.74 -22.19
N PRO A 151 12.88 -2.82 -23.31
CA PRO A 151 12.30 -3.09 -24.62
C PRO A 151 11.70 -4.50 -24.74
N ASN A 152 12.01 -5.43 -23.83
CA ASN A 152 11.44 -6.78 -23.82
C ASN A 152 10.04 -6.79 -23.18
N GLU A 153 9.05 -6.30 -23.92
CA GLU A 153 7.65 -6.17 -23.46
C GLU A 153 7.00 -7.49 -23.03
N THR A 154 7.38 -8.62 -23.63
CA THR A 154 6.75 -9.93 -23.40
C THR A 154 7.09 -10.59 -22.05
N LEU A 155 8.04 -10.03 -21.28
CA LEU A 155 8.48 -10.57 -19.99
C LEU A 155 8.39 -9.54 -18.84
N LYS A 156 7.72 -8.39 -19.06
CA LYS A 156 7.62 -7.36 -18.02
C LYS A 156 6.85 -7.91 -16.80
N PRO A 157 7.42 -7.85 -15.59
CA PRO A 157 6.75 -8.30 -14.36
C PRO A 157 5.72 -7.26 -13.90
N LEU A 158 4.65 -7.07 -14.69
CA LEU A 158 3.66 -6.01 -14.51
C LEU A 158 2.93 -6.11 -13.16
N LEU A 159 2.70 -7.33 -12.65
CA LEU A 159 2.11 -7.52 -11.33
C LEU A 159 3.03 -7.01 -10.22
N GLU A 160 4.34 -7.25 -10.33
CA GLU A 160 5.33 -6.80 -9.37
C GLU A 160 5.58 -5.29 -9.46
N VAL A 161 5.49 -4.73 -10.67
CA VAL A 161 5.47 -3.27 -10.91
C VAL A 161 4.27 -2.63 -10.20
N PHE A 162 3.07 -3.19 -10.39
CA PHE A 162 1.85 -2.78 -9.68
C PHE A 162 2.01 -2.88 -8.16
N ASN A 163 2.60 -3.97 -7.66
CA ASN A 163 2.82 -4.17 -6.23
C ASN A 163 3.75 -3.13 -5.62
N LEU A 164 4.87 -2.86 -6.29
CA LEU A 164 5.83 -1.88 -5.82
C LEU A 164 5.22 -0.47 -5.83
N ALA A 165 4.43 -0.11 -6.83
CA ALA A 165 3.72 1.17 -6.87
C ALA A 165 2.79 1.35 -5.66
N ASN A 166 1.99 0.33 -5.33
CA ASN A 166 1.14 0.33 -4.15
C ASN A 166 1.93 0.42 -2.84
N CYS A 167 3.09 -0.26 -2.75
CA CYS A 167 3.97 -0.16 -1.58
C CYS A 167 4.54 1.27 -1.42
N LEU A 168 4.90 1.93 -2.51
CA LEU A 168 5.41 3.31 -2.50
C LEU A 168 4.35 4.31 -2.04
N LEU A 169 3.09 4.15 -2.49
CA LEU A 169 1.99 4.98 -2.00
C LEU A 169 1.68 4.74 -0.52
N ASN A 170 1.64 3.46 -0.10
CA ASN A 170 1.51 3.13 1.31
C ASN A 170 2.64 3.74 2.16
N LEU A 171 3.87 3.80 1.63
CA LEU A 171 5.00 4.46 2.31
C LEU A 171 4.77 5.97 2.44
N ILE A 172 4.33 6.68 1.40
CA ILE A 172 4.00 8.11 1.50
C ILE A 172 2.94 8.33 2.57
N THR A 173 1.84 7.58 2.50
CA THR A 173 0.73 7.65 3.45
C THR A 173 1.18 7.37 4.88
N TYR A 174 2.01 6.34 5.08
CA TYR A 174 2.56 5.97 6.38
C TYR A 174 3.46 7.07 6.94
N ILE A 175 4.38 7.60 6.13
CA ILE A 175 5.28 8.67 6.58
C ILE A 175 4.49 9.92 6.95
N GLU A 176 3.48 10.27 6.16
CA GLU A 176 2.65 11.43 6.45
C GLU A 176 1.87 11.26 7.75
N LEU A 177 1.25 10.09 7.94
CA LEU A 177 0.46 9.80 9.13
C LEU A 177 1.31 9.74 10.40
N GLN A 178 2.54 9.22 10.32
CA GLN A 178 3.36 8.95 11.50
C GLN A 178 4.38 10.05 11.83
N PHE A 179 4.89 10.75 10.81
CA PHE A 179 5.94 11.76 10.98
C PHE A 179 5.54 13.14 10.48
N GLY A 180 4.38 13.26 9.84
CA GLY A 180 3.83 14.52 9.38
C GLY A 180 4.14 14.87 7.92
N SER A 181 3.41 15.87 7.43
CA SER A 181 3.42 16.31 6.03
C SER A 181 4.79 16.83 5.57
N GLY A 182 5.61 17.38 6.46
CA GLY A 182 6.96 17.87 6.13
C GLY A 182 7.88 16.76 5.60
N TYR A 183 7.93 15.62 6.31
CA TYR A 183 8.73 14.49 5.86
C TYR A 183 8.13 13.83 4.63
N ALA A 184 6.81 13.62 4.58
CA ALA A 184 6.15 13.06 3.40
C ALA A 184 6.34 13.92 2.14
N SER A 185 6.34 15.25 2.28
CA SER A 185 6.63 16.19 1.19
C SER A 185 8.03 15.99 0.59
N SER A 186 8.98 15.52 1.40
CA SER A 186 10.32 15.20 0.92
C SER A 186 10.34 13.97 -0.01
N LEU A 187 9.49 12.96 0.27
CA LEU A 187 9.29 11.82 -0.63
C LEU A 187 8.54 12.26 -1.89
N LEU A 188 7.49 13.09 -1.76
CA LEU A 188 6.77 13.63 -2.90
C LEU A 188 7.68 14.45 -3.83
N THR A 189 8.64 15.19 -3.27
CA THR A 189 9.64 15.92 -4.06
C THR A 189 10.55 14.97 -4.84
N ALA A 190 10.95 13.85 -4.25
CA ALA A 190 11.70 12.80 -4.94
C ALA A 190 10.85 12.07 -6.00
N LEU A 191 9.52 12.00 -5.81
CA LEU A 191 8.59 11.41 -6.77
C LEU A 191 8.42 12.22 -8.05
N LYS A 192 8.41 13.56 -7.96
CA LYS A 192 8.09 14.47 -9.09
C LYS A 192 8.67 14.04 -10.46
N PRO A 193 9.99 13.76 -10.61
CA PRO A 193 10.55 13.36 -11.91
C PRO A 193 10.10 11.97 -12.41
N TRP A 194 9.59 11.12 -11.52
CA TRP A 194 9.15 9.74 -11.79
C TRP A 194 7.63 9.57 -11.68
N LEU A 195 6.89 10.68 -11.59
CA LEU A 195 5.44 10.66 -11.46
C LEU A 195 4.75 9.89 -12.62
N PRO A 196 5.14 10.07 -13.90
CA PRO A 196 4.56 9.27 -14.99
C PRO A 196 4.75 7.76 -14.79
N ASP A 197 5.97 7.34 -14.42
CA ASP A 197 6.31 5.93 -14.22
C ASP A 197 5.48 5.30 -13.09
N LEU A 198 5.31 6.02 -11.98
CA LEU A 198 4.50 5.53 -10.86
C LEU A 198 3.02 5.38 -11.27
N ILE A 199 2.46 6.34 -12.00
CA ILE A 199 1.07 6.30 -12.45
C ILE A 199 0.85 5.14 -13.43
N VAL A 200 1.75 4.96 -14.40
CA VAL A 200 1.71 3.81 -15.32
C VAL A 200 1.81 2.50 -14.55
N ALA A 201 2.69 2.43 -13.55
CA ALA A 201 2.81 1.25 -12.70
C ALA A 201 1.51 0.93 -11.93
N LEU A 202 0.73 1.92 -11.49
CA LEU A 202 -0.57 1.70 -10.84
C LEU A 202 -1.61 1.12 -11.79
N GLY A 203 -1.61 1.52 -13.07
CA GLY A 203 -2.49 0.94 -14.09
C GLY A 203 -2.00 -0.40 -14.66
N SER A 204 -0.73 -0.74 -14.48
CA SER A 204 -0.07 -1.86 -15.16
C SER A 204 -0.73 -3.22 -14.96
N GLY A 205 -1.37 -3.45 -13.80
CA GLY A 205 -2.10 -4.70 -13.53
C GLY A 205 -3.25 -4.94 -14.52
N TYR A 206 -3.93 -3.88 -14.96
CA TYR A 206 -5.04 -3.95 -15.90
C TYR A 206 -4.61 -3.78 -17.36
N LEU A 207 -3.53 -3.05 -17.62
CA LEU A 207 -2.89 -2.99 -18.94
C LEU A 207 -2.39 -4.38 -19.41
N LEU A 208 -2.21 -5.33 -18.50
CA LEU A 208 -1.98 -6.75 -18.78
C LEU A 208 -3.09 -7.39 -19.63
N ARG A 209 -4.35 -6.91 -19.54
CA ARG A 209 -5.53 -7.56 -20.12
C ARG A 209 -5.64 -7.48 -21.65
N GLU A 210 -4.95 -6.56 -22.31
CA GLU A 210 -4.94 -6.54 -23.79
C GLU A 210 -4.23 -7.76 -24.41
N THR A 211 -3.47 -8.52 -23.60
CA THR A 211 -2.66 -9.66 -24.11
C THR A 211 -3.08 -11.04 -23.58
N GLN A 212 -3.88 -11.15 -22.52
CA GLN A 212 -4.31 -12.44 -21.96
C GLN A 212 -5.76 -12.41 -21.43
N GLN A 213 -6.61 -13.24 -22.04
CA GLN A 213 -8.07 -13.26 -21.87
C GLN A 213 -8.57 -13.78 -20.50
N ASP A 214 -7.68 -14.33 -19.65
CA ASP A 214 -8.01 -14.96 -18.35
C ASP A 214 -7.54 -14.17 -17.10
N ALA A 215 -6.91 -13.00 -17.26
CA ALA A 215 -6.23 -12.30 -16.15
C ALA A 215 -7.15 -11.49 -15.20
N SER A 216 -8.45 -11.41 -15.47
CA SER A 216 -9.38 -10.61 -14.65
C SER A 216 -9.58 -11.17 -13.25
N VAL A 217 -9.60 -12.49 -13.14
CA VAL A 217 -9.78 -13.23 -11.89
C VAL A 217 -8.49 -13.23 -11.05
N SER A 218 -7.30 -13.05 -11.65
CA SER A 218 -6.03 -13.07 -10.91
C SER A 218 -5.69 -11.75 -10.21
N LEU A 219 -5.98 -10.59 -10.81
CA LEU A 219 -5.61 -9.30 -10.22
C LEU A 219 -6.52 -8.90 -9.05
N PHE A 220 -7.82 -9.15 -9.17
CA PHE A 220 -8.74 -8.88 -8.07
C PHE A 220 -8.38 -9.65 -6.80
N GLU A 221 -8.17 -10.97 -6.93
CA GLU A 221 -7.77 -11.83 -5.81
C GLU A 221 -6.43 -11.37 -5.24
N HIS A 222 -5.52 -10.89 -6.10
CA HIS A 222 -4.26 -10.32 -5.65
C HIS A 222 -4.44 -9.02 -4.84
N ILE A 223 -5.27 -8.07 -5.30
CA ILE A 223 -5.59 -6.84 -4.54
C ILE A 223 -6.28 -7.22 -3.22
N LYS A 224 -7.15 -8.23 -3.22
CA LYS A 224 -7.83 -8.74 -2.03
C LYS A 224 -6.85 -9.28 -0.99
N LEU A 225 -5.86 -10.07 -1.43
CA LEU A 225 -4.80 -10.60 -0.58
C LEU A 225 -3.85 -9.51 -0.06
N LYS A 226 -3.47 -8.55 -0.91
CA LYS A 226 -2.52 -7.47 -0.59
C LYS A 226 -3.18 -6.09 -0.68
N PHE A 227 -4.24 -5.88 0.08
CA PHE A 227 -5.05 -4.66 -0.01
C PHE A 227 -4.22 -3.41 0.34
N PRO A 228 -4.10 -2.44 -0.60
CA PRO A 228 -3.32 -1.24 -0.35
C PRO A 228 -3.98 -0.31 0.67
N SER A 229 -3.31 0.00 1.78
CA SER A 229 -3.85 0.89 2.82
C SER A 229 -4.13 2.31 2.32
N TRP A 230 -3.44 2.78 1.28
CA TRP A 230 -3.68 4.10 0.70
C TRP A 230 -5.06 4.24 0.06
N PHE A 231 -5.75 3.14 -0.30
CA PHE A 231 -7.14 3.18 -0.75
C PHE A 231 -8.09 3.70 0.34
N SER A 232 -7.90 3.24 1.58
CA SER A 232 -8.69 3.72 2.72
C SER A 232 -8.45 5.21 2.95
N VAL A 233 -7.20 5.65 2.89
CA VAL A 233 -6.86 7.07 3.06
C VAL A 233 -7.40 7.92 1.91
N LEU A 234 -7.35 7.41 0.66
CA LEU A 234 -7.99 8.07 -0.48
C LEU A 234 -9.49 8.26 -0.24
N ALA A 235 -10.19 7.21 0.19
CA ALA A 235 -11.61 7.27 0.48
C ALA A 235 -11.92 8.26 1.62
N GLU A 236 -11.12 8.26 2.69
CA GLU A 236 -11.25 9.22 3.79
C GLU A 236 -11.12 10.67 3.29
N ILE A 237 -10.08 10.99 2.51
CA ILE A 237 -9.88 12.33 1.93
C ILE A 237 -11.12 12.75 1.13
N VAL A 238 -11.61 11.88 0.25
CA VAL A 238 -12.76 12.19 -0.62
C VAL A 238 -14.04 12.41 0.16
N LEU A 239 -14.25 11.68 1.26
CA LEU A 239 -15.43 11.86 2.11
C LEU A 239 -15.34 13.10 2.97
N GLU A 240 -14.15 13.48 3.43
CA GLU A 240 -13.96 14.67 4.25
C GLU A 240 -14.19 15.96 3.44
N GLU A 241 -13.73 16.01 2.19
CA GLU A 241 -14.00 17.13 1.28
C GLU A 241 -15.52 17.40 1.12
N ILE A 242 -16.37 16.37 1.18
CA ILE A 242 -17.84 16.54 1.12
C ILE A 242 -18.35 17.21 2.39
N ARG A 243 -17.85 16.80 3.54
CA ARG A 243 -18.27 17.33 4.84
C ARG A 243 -17.95 18.81 4.92
N GLU A 244 -16.73 19.18 4.57
CA GLU A 244 -16.26 20.58 4.51
C GLU A 244 -17.11 21.43 3.55
N THR A 245 -17.53 20.86 2.40
CA THR A 245 -18.38 21.58 1.43
C THR A 245 -19.84 21.71 1.88
N SER A 246 -20.31 20.82 2.76
CA SER A 246 -21.70 20.81 3.26
C SER A 246 -21.92 21.67 4.52
N SER A 247 -20.86 22.00 5.25
CA SER A 247 -20.89 22.88 6.41
C SER A 247 -20.53 24.31 5.99
N GLU A 248 -21.52 25.08 5.52
CA GLU A 248 -21.37 26.54 5.46
C GLU A 248 -21.25 27.08 6.90
N ALA A 249 -20.05 27.58 7.22
CA ALA A 249 -19.72 28.42 8.38
C ALA A 249 -19.92 27.81 9.80
N GLU A 250 -18.85 27.27 10.38
CA GLU A 250 -18.39 27.70 11.72
C GLU A 250 -16.85 27.60 11.77
N GLU A 251 -16.18 28.76 11.74
CA GLU A 251 -14.79 28.89 12.20
C GLU A 251 -14.76 28.58 13.70
N VAL A 252 -14.22 27.44 14.12
CA VAL A 252 -13.27 27.25 15.24
C VAL A 252 -12.83 25.78 15.21
N GLY A 253 -11.60 25.54 14.73
CA GLY A 253 -10.97 24.23 14.79
C GLY A 253 -10.03 23.93 13.62
N THR A 254 -9.00 24.73 13.40
CA THR A 254 -7.86 24.32 12.55
C THR A 254 -7.22 23.07 13.14
N SER A 255 -7.45 21.86 12.59
CA SER A 255 -6.55 20.72 12.86
C SER A 255 -6.75 19.45 12.00
N GLU A 256 -7.96 19.10 11.54
CA GLU A 256 -8.14 17.78 10.88
C GLU A 256 -7.90 17.80 9.36
N SER A 257 -8.11 18.94 8.69
CA SER A 257 -7.89 19.11 7.23
C SER A 257 -6.40 19.02 6.81
N GLU A 258 -5.46 19.10 7.75
CA GLU A 258 -4.02 18.89 7.46
C GLU A 258 -3.64 17.40 7.33
N LYS A 259 -4.53 16.49 7.76
CA LYS A 259 -4.28 15.06 7.70
C LYS A 259 -4.31 14.61 6.23
N HIS A 260 -3.18 14.11 5.74
CA HIS A 260 -3.02 13.59 4.37
C HIS A 260 -2.87 14.61 3.22
N SER A 261 -2.51 15.86 3.53
CA SER A 261 -2.24 16.93 2.54
C SER A 261 -1.25 16.54 1.42
N VAL A 262 -0.27 15.69 1.69
CA VAL A 262 0.75 15.25 0.73
C VAL A 262 0.17 14.20 -0.21
N LEU A 263 -0.56 13.22 0.31
CA LEU A 263 -1.28 12.26 -0.52
C LEU A 263 -2.31 12.98 -1.40
N GLN A 264 -3.06 13.94 -0.86
CA GLN A 264 -4.02 14.75 -1.63
C GLN A 264 -3.34 15.54 -2.77
N LYS A 265 -2.16 16.13 -2.52
CA LYS A 265 -1.34 16.76 -3.56
C LYS A 265 -0.90 15.76 -4.62
N PHE A 266 -0.45 14.57 -4.24
CA PHE A 266 -0.11 13.50 -5.17
C PHE A 266 -1.30 13.13 -6.06
N ILE A 267 -2.45 12.84 -5.45
CA ILE A 267 -3.69 12.49 -6.15
C ILE A 267 -4.07 13.58 -7.16
N SER A 268 -3.99 14.84 -6.75
CA SER A 268 -4.29 15.98 -7.62
C SER A 268 -3.37 16.07 -8.84
N MET A 269 -2.08 15.74 -8.67
CA MET A 269 -1.14 15.66 -9.79
C MET A 269 -1.44 14.45 -10.69
N ALA A 270 -1.74 13.28 -10.08
CA ALA A 270 -2.05 12.06 -10.81
C ALA A 270 -3.31 12.20 -11.66
N VAL A 271 -4.41 12.73 -11.10
CA VAL A 271 -5.68 12.98 -11.81
C VAL A 271 -5.46 13.89 -13.03
N LYS A 272 -4.70 14.97 -12.88
CA LYS A 272 -4.38 15.87 -14.01
C LYS A 272 -3.62 15.17 -15.12
N MET A 273 -2.71 14.27 -14.77
CA MET A 273 -1.92 13.54 -15.76
C MET A 273 -2.70 12.45 -16.49
N VAL A 274 -3.55 11.73 -15.77
CA VAL A 274 -4.32 10.63 -16.38
C VAL A 274 -5.50 11.13 -17.21
N ALA A 275 -6.03 12.33 -16.91
CA ALA A 275 -7.16 12.91 -17.64
C ALA A 275 -6.96 12.99 -19.16
N GLU A 276 -5.71 13.11 -19.63
CA GLU A 276 -5.38 13.15 -21.06
C GLU A 276 -5.15 11.76 -21.68
N ASN A 277 -5.06 10.70 -20.85
CA ASN A 277 -4.80 9.33 -21.27
C ASN A 277 -5.97 8.42 -20.85
N ARG A 278 -6.90 8.18 -21.78
CA ARG A 278 -8.10 7.37 -21.54
C ARG A 278 -7.80 5.94 -21.11
N SER A 279 -6.83 5.27 -21.72
CA SER A 279 -6.44 3.90 -21.37
C SER A 279 -5.91 3.80 -19.92
N LEU A 280 -5.09 4.77 -19.51
CA LEU A 280 -4.56 4.82 -18.15
C LEU A 280 -5.64 5.19 -17.13
N THR A 281 -6.55 6.08 -17.51
CA THR A 281 -7.75 6.41 -16.72
C THR A 281 -8.63 5.19 -16.50
N ASP A 282 -8.90 4.42 -17.56
CA ASP A 282 -9.66 3.17 -17.52
C ASP A 282 -9.01 2.15 -16.57
N ALA A 283 -7.72 1.89 -16.77
CA ALA A 283 -6.98 0.94 -15.95
C ALA A 283 -6.96 1.31 -14.45
N ILE A 284 -6.69 2.59 -14.13
CA ILE A 284 -6.67 3.05 -12.74
C ILE A 284 -8.09 3.06 -12.15
N GLY A 285 -9.09 3.46 -12.92
CA GLY A 285 -10.48 3.42 -12.48
C GLY A 285 -10.92 2.00 -12.14
N ALA A 286 -10.56 1.01 -12.98
CA ALA A 286 -10.85 -0.39 -12.74
C ALA A 286 -10.18 -0.92 -11.46
N VAL A 287 -8.91 -0.56 -11.21
CA VAL A 287 -8.21 -0.88 -9.95
C VAL A 287 -8.97 -0.35 -8.72
N LEU A 288 -9.47 0.89 -8.79
CA LEU A 288 -10.18 1.51 -7.67
C LEU A 288 -11.58 0.92 -7.48
N LEU A 289 -12.31 0.61 -8.56
CA LEU A 289 -13.60 -0.10 -8.49
C LEU A 289 -13.44 -1.51 -7.90
N ASP A 290 -12.35 -2.20 -8.23
CA ASP A 290 -11.99 -3.46 -7.61
C ASP A 290 -11.69 -3.30 -6.11
N GLY A 291 -11.01 -2.21 -5.74
CA GLY A 291 -10.83 -1.80 -4.35
C GLY A 291 -12.17 -1.59 -3.63
N SER A 292 -13.15 -0.96 -4.28
CA SER A 292 -14.50 -0.79 -3.75
C SER A 292 -15.22 -2.12 -3.55
N ALA A 293 -15.09 -3.06 -4.48
CA ALA A 293 -15.70 -4.40 -4.32
C ALA A 293 -15.12 -5.14 -3.11
N ILE A 294 -13.81 -5.01 -2.86
CA ILE A 294 -13.17 -5.56 -1.64
C ILE A 294 -13.69 -4.83 -0.39
N GLY A 295 -13.89 -3.51 -0.45
CA GLY A 295 -14.50 -2.75 0.64
C GLY A 295 -15.89 -3.28 1.00
N LEU A 296 -16.69 -3.66 0.00
CA LEU A 296 -18.02 -4.23 0.19
C LEU A 296 -17.98 -5.62 0.86
N GLU A 297 -17.02 -6.48 0.47
CA GLU A 297 -16.78 -7.76 1.16
C GLU A 297 -16.40 -7.55 2.64
N ARG A 298 -15.65 -6.49 2.94
CA ARG A 298 -15.22 -6.11 4.29
C ARG A 298 -16.25 -5.35 5.11
N ASN A 299 -17.44 -5.10 4.55
CA ASN A 299 -18.49 -4.25 5.14
C ASN A 299 -18.05 -2.79 5.39
N ASP A 300 -17.02 -2.31 4.70
CA ASP A 300 -16.55 -0.93 4.82
C ASP A 300 -17.27 -0.04 3.80
N CYS A 301 -18.50 0.37 4.13
CA CYS A 301 -19.30 1.22 3.27
C CYS A 301 -18.68 2.62 3.05
N GLY A 302 -17.77 3.06 3.95
CA GLY A 302 -17.03 4.31 3.78
C GLY A 302 -16.01 4.20 2.65
N LEU A 303 -15.22 3.12 2.66
CA LEU A 303 -14.30 2.80 1.58
C LEU A 303 -15.03 2.66 0.23
N VAL A 304 -16.16 1.93 0.19
CA VAL A 304 -16.95 1.75 -1.03
C VAL A 304 -17.35 3.10 -1.64
N LEU A 305 -18.03 3.94 -0.85
CA LEU A 305 -18.50 5.25 -1.31
C LEU A 305 -17.35 6.17 -1.70
N GLY A 306 -16.30 6.26 -0.88
CA GLY A 306 -15.17 7.16 -1.13
C GLY A 306 -14.43 6.83 -2.42
N LEU A 307 -14.17 5.56 -2.68
CA LEU A 307 -13.52 5.11 -3.93
C LEU A 307 -14.43 5.27 -5.15
N ILE A 308 -15.72 4.90 -5.07
CA ILE A 308 -16.66 5.11 -6.18
C ILE A 308 -16.80 6.59 -6.52
N ARG A 309 -16.93 7.43 -5.50
CA ARG A 309 -17.00 8.88 -5.70
C ARG A 309 -15.73 9.44 -6.31
N PHE A 310 -14.56 8.96 -5.88
CA PHE A 310 -13.31 9.34 -6.51
C PHE A 310 -13.33 9.04 -8.01
N VAL A 311 -13.70 7.81 -8.38
CA VAL A 311 -13.76 7.37 -9.77
C VAL A 311 -14.75 8.22 -10.58
N CYS A 312 -15.99 8.37 -10.12
CA CYS A 312 -17.02 9.08 -10.87
C CYS A 312 -16.80 10.59 -10.93
N VAL A 313 -16.39 11.22 -9.82
CA VAL A 313 -16.38 12.69 -9.70
C VAL A 313 -15.01 13.28 -10.01
N LYS A 314 -13.92 12.63 -9.57
CA LYS A 314 -12.56 13.18 -9.72
C LYS A 314 -11.82 12.61 -10.92
N LEU A 315 -11.90 11.30 -11.14
CA LEU A 315 -11.12 10.62 -12.17
C LEU A 315 -11.72 10.78 -13.57
N VAL A 316 -12.99 10.37 -13.74
CA VAL A 316 -13.67 10.43 -15.05
C VAL A 316 -14.21 11.84 -15.38
N ARG A 317 -14.50 12.65 -14.35
CA ARG A 317 -15.16 13.97 -14.47
C ARG A 317 -16.61 13.87 -14.98
N GLU A 318 -17.41 14.89 -14.68
CA GLU A 318 -18.83 14.89 -15.03
C GLU A 318 -19.14 15.00 -16.53
N GLU A 319 -18.15 15.34 -17.35
CA GLU A 319 -18.31 15.54 -18.80
C GLU A 319 -18.22 14.20 -19.57
N ASP A 320 -17.52 13.20 -19.02
CA ASP A 320 -17.36 11.85 -19.60
C ASP A 320 -18.27 10.82 -18.90
N ARG A 321 -19.52 11.20 -18.59
CA ARG A 321 -20.52 10.34 -17.91
C ARG A 321 -20.88 9.05 -18.67
N HIS A 322 -20.50 8.95 -19.94
CA HIS A 322 -20.68 7.74 -20.74
C HIS A 322 -19.35 6.99 -20.78
N TRP A 323 -19.23 5.95 -19.97
CA TRP A 323 -18.03 5.11 -19.91
C TRP A 323 -17.83 4.23 -21.15
N GLY A 324 -18.43 4.57 -22.30
CA GLY A 324 -18.43 3.75 -23.51
C GLY A 324 -17.04 3.47 -24.10
N THR A 325 -15.99 4.14 -23.62
CA THR A 325 -14.58 3.86 -23.99
C THR A 325 -13.72 3.35 -22.83
N PHE A 326 -14.34 2.96 -21.71
CA PHE A 326 -13.66 2.50 -20.49
C PHE A 326 -14.02 1.04 -20.21
N ASP A 327 -13.56 0.14 -21.08
CA ASP A 327 -13.90 -1.28 -21.05
C ASP A 327 -13.49 -1.96 -19.74
N MET A 328 -12.34 -1.58 -19.17
CA MET A 328 -11.85 -2.17 -17.92
C MET A 328 -12.73 -1.75 -16.74
N MET A 329 -13.10 -0.48 -16.67
CA MET A 329 -14.02 0.06 -15.67
C MET A 329 -15.42 -0.52 -15.82
N LEU A 330 -15.94 -0.66 -17.04
CA LEU A 330 -17.23 -1.30 -17.30
C LEU A 330 -17.24 -2.77 -16.83
N ALA A 331 -16.15 -3.51 -17.07
CA ALA A 331 -16.02 -4.87 -16.56
C ALA A 331 -16.04 -4.93 -15.02
N SER A 332 -15.35 -3.98 -14.34
CA SER A 332 -15.41 -3.87 -12.88
C SER A 332 -16.78 -3.40 -12.37
N LEU A 333 -17.47 -2.53 -13.12
CA LEU A 333 -18.83 -2.05 -12.83
C LEU A 333 -19.84 -3.20 -12.81
N CYS A 334 -19.82 -4.04 -13.85
CA CYS A 334 -20.68 -5.22 -13.97
C CYS A 334 -20.60 -6.16 -12.77
N ARG A 335 -19.48 -6.12 -12.05
CA ARG A 335 -19.27 -6.94 -10.87
C ARG A 335 -19.70 -6.27 -9.58
N ILE A 336 -19.40 -4.98 -9.41
CA ILE A 336 -19.67 -4.29 -8.15
C ILE A 336 -21.13 -3.83 -8.02
N PHE A 337 -21.76 -3.41 -9.12
CA PHE A 337 -23.12 -2.84 -9.07
C PHE A 337 -24.14 -3.85 -8.49
N PRO A 338 -24.25 -5.09 -8.99
CA PRO A 338 -25.21 -6.06 -8.45
C PRO A 338 -24.88 -6.47 -7.01
N GLN A 339 -23.60 -6.43 -6.61
CA GLN A 339 -23.22 -6.74 -5.24
C GLN A 339 -23.68 -5.67 -4.25
N ILE A 340 -23.65 -4.39 -4.65
CA ILE A 340 -24.15 -3.30 -3.81
C ILE A 340 -25.67 -3.41 -3.64
N GLU A 341 -26.40 -3.70 -4.72
CA GLU A 341 -27.85 -3.93 -4.67
C GLU A 341 -28.20 -5.07 -3.71
N LYS A 342 -27.57 -6.24 -3.90
CA LYS A 342 -27.75 -7.39 -3.02
C LYS A 342 -27.46 -7.05 -1.55
N ARG A 343 -26.42 -6.26 -1.27
CA ARG A 343 -26.08 -5.84 0.10
C ARG A 343 -27.11 -4.91 0.72
N LEU A 344 -27.78 -4.08 -0.07
CA LEU A 344 -28.87 -3.25 0.41
C LEU A 344 -30.10 -4.09 0.81
N GLU A 345 -30.37 -5.16 0.07
CA GLU A 345 -31.44 -6.13 0.38
C GLU A 345 -31.15 -6.95 1.64
N GLU A 346 -29.90 -7.39 1.82
CA GLU A 346 -29.46 -8.19 2.98
C GLU A 346 -29.47 -7.41 4.30
N GLY A 347 -29.61 -6.09 4.25
CA GLY A 347 -29.73 -5.20 5.41
C GLY A 347 -28.39 -4.92 6.11
N SER A 348 -27.81 -3.74 5.85
CA SER A 348 -26.69 -3.19 6.63
C SER A 348 -27.17 -2.18 7.69
N SER A 349 -26.25 -1.64 8.51
CA SER A 349 -26.54 -0.51 9.39
C SER A 349 -27.11 0.67 8.60
N GLN A 350 -27.95 1.50 9.22
CA GLN A 350 -28.61 2.64 8.55
C GLN A 350 -27.60 3.55 7.84
N GLY A 351 -26.54 3.98 8.54
CA GLY A 351 -25.48 4.80 7.94
C GLY A 351 -24.65 4.07 6.86
N GLY A 352 -24.57 2.73 6.92
CA GLY A 352 -23.99 1.94 5.83
C GLY A 352 -24.88 1.92 4.59
N GLN A 353 -26.20 1.75 4.78
CA GLN A 353 -27.15 1.74 3.67
C GLN A 353 -27.21 3.10 2.95
N GLU A 354 -27.18 4.20 3.71
CA GLU A 354 -27.13 5.55 3.13
C GLU A 354 -25.90 5.74 2.24
N LYS A 355 -24.72 5.26 2.69
CA LYS A 355 -23.50 5.31 1.88
C LYS A 355 -23.58 4.44 0.63
N LEU A 356 -24.14 3.24 0.73
CA LEU A 356 -24.31 2.34 -0.42
C LEU A 356 -25.32 2.90 -1.43
N ARG A 357 -26.43 3.51 -0.97
CA ARG A 357 -27.38 4.21 -1.86
C ARG A 357 -26.72 5.39 -2.57
N ALA A 358 -25.93 6.19 -1.85
CA ALA A 358 -25.16 7.28 -2.45
C ALA A 358 -24.15 6.77 -3.49
N ALA A 359 -23.54 5.62 -3.25
CA ALA A 359 -22.64 4.98 -4.22
C ALA A 359 -23.40 4.50 -5.46
N LEU A 360 -24.58 3.87 -5.31
CA LEU A 360 -25.42 3.48 -6.44
C LEU A 360 -25.86 4.67 -7.27
N ALA A 361 -26.30 5.77 -6.64
CA ALA A 361 -26.72 6.97 -7.36
C ALA A 361 -25.60 7.55 -8.26
N LEU A 362 -24.33 7.32 -7.93
CA LEU A 362 -23.18 7.71 -8.75
C LEU A 362 -22.92 6.76 -9.92
N LEU A 363 -23.27 5.48 -9.78
CA LEU A 363 -23.04 4.44 -10.78
C LEU A 363 -24.24 4.22 -11.71
N GLU A 364 -25.45 4.49 -11.24
CA GLU A 364 -26.71 4.24 -11.93
C GLU A 364 -26.79 4.88 -13.33
N PRO A 365 -26.36 6.14 -13.55
CA PRO A 365 -26.38 6.71 -14.90
C PRO A 365 -25.50 5.94 -15.88
N VAL A 366 -24.35 5.45 -15.42
CA VAL A 366 -23.41 4.66 -16.22
C VAL A 366 -23.96 3.26 -16.48
N TRP A 367 -24.52 2.64 -15.45
CA TRP A 367 -25.09 1.30 -15.51
C TRP A 367 -26.26 1.21 -16.48
N THR A 368 -27.23 2.12 -16.36
CA THR A 368 -28.41 2.17 -17.24
C THR A 368 -28.01 2.39 -18.70
N TYR A 369 -27.05 3.29 -18.95
CA TYR A 369 -26.53 3.52 -20.30
C TYR A 369 -25.83 2.27 -20.87
N HIS A 370 -25.00 1.61 -20.06
CA HIS A 370 -24.32 0.38 -20.47
C HIS A 370 -25.29 -0.76 -20.80
N LEU A 371 -26.36 -0.93 -20.02
CA LEU A 371 -27.39 -1.94 -20.31
C LEU A 371 -28.18 -1.62 -21.60
N TYR A 372 -28.36 -0.34 -21.92
CA TYR A 372 -28.99 0.09 -23.16
C TYR A 372 -28.10 -0.21 -24.37
N GLU A 373 -26.83 0.20 -24.32
CA GLU A 373 -25.87 -0.07 -25.42
C GLU A 373 -25.59 -1.55 -25.63
N SER A 374 -25.56 -2.34 -24.56
CA SER A 374 -25.34 -3.80 -24.64
C SER A 374 -26.59 -4.59 -25.06
N GLY A 375 -27.74 -3.94 -25.27
CA GLY A 375 -29.00 -4.58 -25.66
C GLY A 375 -29.70 -5.34 -24.54
N ARG A 376 -29.15 -5.38 -23.33
CA ARG A 376 -29.72 -6.14 -22.19
C ARG A 376 -31.03 -5.56 -21.66
N LEU A 377 -31.30 -4.27 -21.86
CA LEU A 377 -32.60 -3.68 -21.53
C LEU A 377 -33.70 -4.06 -22.55
N SER A 378 -33.33 -4.37 -23.80
CA SER A 378 -34.30 -4.81 -24.82
C SER A 378 -34.84 -6.22 -24.55
N GLU A 379 -34.08 -7.07 -23.85
CA GLU A 379 -34.49 -8.44 -23.54
C GLU A 379 -35.41 -8.53 -22.32
N MET A 380 -35.39 -7.54 -21.42
CA MET A 380 -36.25 -7.49 -20.23
C MET A 380 -37.65 -6.92 -20.49
N GLU A 381 -37.89 -6.23 -21.63
CA GLU A 381 -39.22 -5.71 -22.00
C GLU A 381 -40.04 -6.70 -22.85
N GLU A 382 -39.50 -7.89 -23.17
CA GLU A 382 -40.18 -8.92 -23.98
C GLU A 382 -40.68 -10.15 -23.18
N GLU A 383 -40.75 -10.11 -21.84
CA GLU A 383 -41.38 -11.17 -21.01
C GLU A 383 -42.77 -10.82 -20.45
#